data_AF-A0A830H044-F1
#
_entry.id   AF-A0A830H044-F1
#
_cell.length_a   1.000
_cell.length_b   1.000
_cell.length_c   1.000
_cell.angle_alpha   90.00
_cell.angle_beta   90.00
_cell.angle_gamma   90.00
#
_symmetry.space_group_name_H-M   'P 1'
#
loop_
_entity.id
_entity.type
_entity.pdbx_description
1 polymer ?
#
loop_
_entity_poly.entity_id
_entity_poly.type
_entity_poly.pdbx_seq_one_letter_code
_entity_poly.pdbx_strand_id
1 'polypeptide(L)' 'MAILLYNDGDADVLEIIRKLIPNAKLVRVESTDDAPSPLLITEDGVFSGYEIYSYLREKGLPSDIVRQGE' A
#
# COMPACT_ATOMS: atom_id res chain seq x y z
N MET A 1 -6.48 -2.93 -12.86
CA MET A 1 -5.09 -2.39 -12.85
C MET A 1 -4.86 -1.70 -11.51
N ALA A 2 -3.71 -1.90 -10.86
CA ALA A 2 -3.37 -1.25 -9.59
C ALA A 2 -2.02 -0.54 -9.67
N ILE A 3 -1.90 0.63 -9.05
CA ILE A 3 -0.67 1.43 -8.98
C ILE A 3 -0.47 1.87 -7.53
N LEU A 4 0.69 1.56 -6.94
CA LEU A 4 1.09 2.06 -5.63
C LEU A 4 2.15 3.14 -5.82
N LEU A 5 1.88 4.34 -5.31
CA LEU A 5 2.85 5.41 -5.10
C LEU A 5 3.30 5.33 -3.64
N TYR A 6 4.60 5.22 -3.41
CA TYR A 6 5.16 5.00 -2.07
C TYR A 6 6.53 5.67 -1.91
N ASN A 7 6.93 5.93 -0.66
CA ASN A 7 8.28 6.38 -0.31
C ASN A 7 9.04 5.27 0.46
N ASP A 8 10.33 5.47 0.78
CA ASP A 8 11.13 4.45 1.50
C ASP A 8 10.66 4.15 2.94
N GLY A 9 9.86 5.01 3.55
CA GLY A 9 9.24 4.80 4.84
C GLY A 9 8.04 3.84 4.82
N ASP A 10 7.51 3.49 3.65
CA ASP A 10 6.30 2.66 3.49
C ASP A 10 6.60 1.19 3.12
N ALA A 11 7.71 0.64 3.63
CA ALA A 11 8.19 -0.70 3.29
C ALA A 11 7.14 -1.79 3.56
N ASP A 12 6.36 -1.66 4.63
CA ASP A 12 5.30 -2.62 4.98
C ASP A 12 4.18 -2.66 3.94
N VAL A 13 3.67 -1.49 3.52
CA VAL A 13 2.62 -1.40 2.48
C VAL A 13 3.11 -2.02 1.18
N LEU A 14 4.36 -1.76 0.82
CA LEU A 14 4.97 -2.30 -0.40
C LEU A 14 4.99 -3.84 -0.38
N GLU A 15 5.40 -4.45 0.73
CA GLU A 15 5.41 -5.91 0.87
C GLU A 15 4.00 -6.50 0.77
N ILE A 16 3.02 -5.85 1.39
CA ILE A 16 1.64 -6.29 1.36
C ILE A 16 1.07 -6.24 -0.06
N ILE A 17 1.25 -5.11 -0.75
CA ILE A 17 0.77 -4.92 -2.12
C ILE A 17 1.41 -5.94 -3.06
N ARG A 18 2.71 -6.23 -2.90
CA ARG A 18 3.38 -7.28 -3.69
C ARG A 18 2.78 -8.66 -3.48
N LYS A 19 2.35 -8.98 -2.26
CA LYS A 19 1.75 -10.29 -1.92
C LYS A 19 0.32 -10.42 -2.44
N LEU A 20 -0.50 -9.37 -2.27
CA LEU A 20 -1.94 -9.43 -2.57
C LEU A 20 -2.28 -9.02 -4.01
N ILE A 21 -1.52 -8.09 -4.56
CA ILE A 21 -1.73 -7.55 -5.90
C ILE A 21 -0.39 -7.65 -6.65
N PRO A 22 0.07 -8.86 -7.01
CA PRO A 22 1.40 -9.07 -7.60
C PRO A 22 1.60 -8.33 -8.93
N ASN A 23 0.50 -7.97 -9.60
CA ASN A 23 0.51 -7.20 -10.85
C ASN A 23 0.41 -5.68 -10.64
N ALA A 24 0.48 -5.19 -9.39
CA ALA A 24 0.47 -3.76 -9.11
C ALA A 24 1.74 -3.10 -9.63
N LYS A 25 1.59 -1.97 -10.32
CA LYS A 25 2.72 -1.12 -10.71
C LYS A 25 3.20 -0.36 -9.49
N LEU A 26 4.45 -0.55 -9.12
CA LEU A 26 5.07 0.12 -7.98
C LEU A 26 5.86 1.33 -8.45
N VAL A 27 5.52 2.51 -7.96
CA VAL A 27 6.16 3.78 -8.30
C VAL A 27 6.71 4.39 -7.02
N ARG A 28 8.04 4.31 -6.86
CA ARG A 28 8.73 4.98 -5.76
C ARG A 28 8.79 6.47 -6.04
N VAL A 29 8.40 7.26 -5.04
CA VAL A 29 8.52 8.72 -5.05
C VAL A 29 9.68 9.07 -4.10
N GLU A 30 10.73 9.72 -4.62
CA GLU A 30 11.83 10.20 -3.78
C GLU A 30 11.31 11.36 -2.91
N SER A 31 11.19 11.12 -1.61
CA SER A 31 10.68 12.13 -0.68
C SER A 31 11.76 13.12 -0.27
N THR A 32 11.51 14.39 -0.54
CA THR A 32 12.06 15.54 0.16
C THR A 32 11.24 15.77 1.42
N ASP A 33 11.84 15.82 2.63
CA ASP A 33 11.37 16.14 4.01
C ASP A 33 9.89 16.00 4.45
N ASP A 34 8.91 16.12 3.56
CA ASP A 34 7.46 16.10 3.73
C ASP A 34 6.81 15.04 2.82
N ALA A 35 7.26 13.79 2.99
CA ALA A 35 6.81 12.67 2.16
C ALA A 35 5.28 12.49 2.24
N PRO A 36 4.53 12.52 1.12
CA PRO A 36 3.11 12.22 1.17
C PRO A 36 2.89 10.75 1.56
N SER A 37 1.79 10.50 2.28
CA SER A 37 1.34 9.15 2.60
C SER A 37 1.19 8.30 1.34
N PRO A 38 1.38 6.97 1.44
CA PRO A 38 1.29 6.09 0.29
C PRO A 38 -0.10 6.18 -0.35
N LEU A 39 -0.14 6.08 -1.68
CA LEU A 39 -1.37 6.20 -2.48
C LEU A 39 -1.54 4.95 -3.35
N LEU A 40 -2.63 4.24 -3.16
CA LEU A 40 -3.02 3.09 -3.96
C LEU A 40 -4.16 3.48 -4.90
N ILE A 41 -3.92 3.38 -6.20
CA ILE A 41 -4.91 3.62 -7.24
C ILE A 41 -5.31 2.27 -7.82
N THR A 42 -6.58 1.93 -7.76
CA THR A 42 -7.15 0.70 -8.33
C THR A 42 -8.37 1.02 -9.18
N GLU A 43 -8.97 0.00 -9.78
CA GLU A 43 -10.26 0.15 -10.48
C GLU A 43 -11.42 0.43 -9.54
N ASP A 44 -11.28 0.08 -8.25
CA ASP A 44 -12.29 0.33 -7.23
C ASP A 44 -12.23 1.78 -6.70
N GLY A 45 -11.08 2.46 -6.82
CA GLY A 45 -10.90 3.83 -6.34
C GLY A 45 -9.46 4.22 -6.03
N VAL A 46 -9.31 5.32 -5.30
CA VAL A 46 -8.02 5.84 -4.83
C VAL A 46 -8.02 5.81 -3.30
N PHE A 47 -7.00 5.20 -2.71
CA PHE A 47 -6.88 4.97 -1.27
C PHE A 47 -5.56 5.54 -0.75
N SER A 48 -5.60 6.25 0.36
CA SER A 48 -4.41 6.88 0.96
C SER A 48 -4.16 6.41 2.39
N GLY A 49 -2.88 6.26 2.76
CA GLY A 49 -2.49 5.94 4.15
C GLY A 49 -3.27 4.77 4.75
N TYR A 50 -4.07 5.01 5.79
CA TYR A 50 -4.83 3.97 6.48
C TYR A 50 -5.92 3.31 5.60
N GLU A 51 -6.46 4.02 4.61
CA GLU A 51 -7.48 3.49 3.70
C GLU A 51 -6.94 2.33 2.85
N ILE A 52 -5.63 2.33 2.57
CA ILE A 52 -4.96 1.24 1.85
C ILE A 52 -5.11 -0.06 2.63
N TYR A 53 -4.87 -0.04 3.95
CA TYR A 53 -4.99 -1.22 4.78
C TYR A 53 -6.43 -1.73 4.88
N SER A 54 -7.41 -0.82 4.96
CA SER A 54 -8.83 -1.18 4.94
C SER A 54 -9.22 -1.86 3.63
N TYR A 55 -8.86 -1.26 2.49
CA TYR A 55 -9.12 -1.84 1.17
C TYR A 55 -8.48 -3.23 1.02
N LEU A 56 -7.23 -3.36 1.42
CA LEU A 56 -6.51 -4.64 1.34
C LEU A 56 -7.11 -5.68 2.30
N ARG A 57 -7.70 -5.25 3.42
CA ARG A 57 -8.40 -6.14 4.35
C ARG A 57 -9.67 -6.69 3.73
N GLU A 58 -10.44 -5.86 3.06
CA GLU A 58 -11.62 -6.30 2.31
C GLU A 58 -11.27 -7.23 1.14
N LYS A 59 -10.10 -7.05 0.52
CA LYS A 59 -9.59 -7.94 -0.55
C LYS A 59 -8.97 -9.23 -0.03
N GLY A 60 -8.92 -9.45 1.29
CA GLY A 60 -8.46 -10.71 1.89
C GLY A 60 -7.01 -10.69 2.39
N LEU A 61 -6.53 -9.57 2.95
CA LEU A 61 -5.31 -9.57 3.77
C LEU A 61 -5.35 -10.76 4.75
N PRO A 62 -4.39 -11.69 4.70
CA PRO A 62 -4.26 -12.70 5.73
C PRO A 62 -3.95 -11.99 7.07
N SER A 63 -4.69 -12.37 8.10
CA SER A 63 -4.66 -11.81 9.45
C SER A 63 -3.25 -11.77 10.06
N ASP A 64 -2.34 -12.59 9.58
CA ASP A 64 -0.94 -12.71 10.01
C ASP A 64 -0.09 -11.47 9.72
N ILE A 65 -0.48 -10.63 8.75
CA ILE A 65 0.23 -9.37 8.43
C ILE A 65 -0.11 -8.26 9.42
N VAL A 66 -1.27 -8.31 10.07
CA VAL A 66 -1.75 -7.26 10.99
C VAL A 66 -1.02 -7.33 12.35
N ARG A 67 -0.29 -8.41 12.64
CA ARG A 67 0.34 -8.66 13.95
C ARG A 67 1.73 -8.09 14.17
N GLN A 68 2.37 -7.49 13.16
CA GLN A 68 3.72 -6.92 13.33
C GLN A 68 3.74 -5.45 13.80
N GLY A 69 2.59 -4.90 14.20
CA GLY A 69 2.46 -3.52 14.68
C GLY A 69 1.98 -3.37 16.14
N GLU A 70 2.04 -4.41 16.96
CA GLU A 70 1.84 -4.33 18.43
C GLU A 70 3.15 -4.48 19.20
#